data_AF-A0A2P6VNR7-F1
#
_entry.id   AF-A0A2P6VNR7-F1
#
_cell.length_a   1.000
_cell.length_b   1.000
_cell.length_c   1.000
_cell.angle_alpha   90.00
_cell.angle_beta   90.00
_cell.angle_gamma   90.00
#
_symmetry.space_group_name_H-M   'P 1'
#
loop_
_entity.id
_entity.type
_entity.pdbx_description
1 polymer ?
#
loop_
_entity_poly.entity_id
_entity_poly.type
_entity_poly.pdbx_seq_one_letter_code
_entity_poly.pdbx_strand_id
1 'polypeptide(L)'
;MWAATLPAGAPSGGIYAALVLALLVAVFAVVGVKATQQPAPQAQRQGGRRRRGKGGTAGVAASGAADDADLATPLLAAEEGANGDAARSTDGAAHGQASDGPAPGGHTADSPTEIVVVGAAPAATTLGTPQAAAPGIPYSELAVGVPRESAPGERRVPLTPAGAAALLKAGFQAVVVERGAGAAANFAYAAAGATLGGREEAFGQAVVLKIHAPGVADEVPLMRPGAVLVSFIYPSQHSELVQALAARRLTVVGMDCIPRTISRAQTFDALSSMANIAGYRAIVEAAGAFGRFFTGQITAAGRVPPAKVLVVGGGGAGLAAVGAAHSMGAIVRVFDTRAAVAEQAKSLGAEFLTVSVEESGDGSGGYAKEMSKEFVEAEMALFREQARDVDIIITTALMPGKRAPVLITRDMVESMKKAA
;
A
#
# COMPACT_ATOMS: atom_id res chain seq x y z
N MET A 1 -11.32 44.73 -1.32
CA MET A 1 -12.68 44.24 -1.04
C MET A 1 -13.01 43.21 -2.11
N TRP A 2 -12.73 41.93 -1.85
CA TRP A 2 -13.34 40.73 -2.42
C TRP A 2 -12.70 39.53 -1.72
N ALA A 3 -13.35 39.11 -0.64
CA ALA A 3 -13.09 37.87 0.05
C ALA A 3 -13.99 36.81 -0.60
N ALA A 4 -13.39 35.76 -1.16
CA ALA A 4 -14.10 34.57 -1.56
C ALA A 4 -13.94 33.52 -0.45
N THR A 5 -14.98 33.40 0.36
CA THR A 5 -15.26 32.28 1.27
C THR A 5 -15.28 30.97 0.48
N LEU A 6 -14.35 30.06 0.78
CA LEU A 6 -14.43 28.66 0.38
C LEU A 6 -15.39 27.91 1.31
N PRO A 7 -16.25 27.00 0.81
CA PRO A 7 -17.09 26.17 1.66
C PRO A 7 -16.25 25.13 2.40
N ALA A 8 -16.44 25.05 3.72
CA ALA A 8 -15.98 23.93 4.53
C ALA A 8 -16.84 22.68 4.23
N GLY A 9 -16.18 21.54 4.00
CA GLY A 9 -16.83 20.23 4.02
C GLY A 9 -16.72 19.44 2.72
N ALA A 10 -15.64 18.70 2.56
CA ALA A 10 -15.59 17.51 1.71
C ALA A 10 -14.76 16.41 2.42
N PRO A 11 -15.26 15.18 2.59
CA PRO A 11 -14.64 14.18 3.46
C PRO A 11 -13.59 13.37 2.68
N SER A 12 -12.38 13.89 2.53
CA SER A 12 -11.25 13.09 2.04
C SER A 12 -10.62 12.19 3.13
N GLY A 13 -10.99 12.39 4.40
CA GLY A 13 -10.46 11.63 5.55
C GLY A 13 -11.15 10.28 5.82
N GLY A 14 -12.27 9.98 5.16
CA GLY A 14 -13.05 8.75 5.41
C GLY A 14 -12.36 7.48 4.92
N ILE A 15 -11.62 7.57 3.81
CA ILE A 15 -10.90 6.43 3.23
C ILE A 15 -9.75 6.02 4.15
N TYR A 16 -8.88 6.96 4.57
CA TYR A 16 -7.77 6.66 5.48
C TYR A 16 -8.23 6.09 6.84
N ALA A 17 -9.33 6.58 7.40
CA ALA A 17 -9.86 6.07 8.66
C ALA A 17 -10.41 4.63 8.54
N ALA A 18 -11.10 4.32 7.43
CA ALA A 18 -11.56 2.97 7.13
C ALA A 18 -10.37 2.01 6.87
N LEU A 19 -9.29 2.51 6.25
CA LEU A 19 -8.08 1.75 5.98
C LEU A 19 -7.30 1.39 7.25
N VAL A 20 -7.13 2.32 8.19
CA VAL A 20 -6.47 2.05 9.47
C VAL A 20 -7.29 1.08 10.33
N LEU A 21 -8.62 1.24 10.34
CA LEU A 21 -9.51 0.32 11.05
C LEU A 21 -9.49 -1.07 10.43
N ALA A 22 -9.57 -1.18 9.10
CA ALA A 22 -9.50 -2.46 8.41
C ALA A 22 -8.11 -3.11 8.53
N LEU A 23 -7.03 -2.32 8.60
CA LEU A 23 -5.67 -2.80 8.83
C LEU A 23 -5.57 -3.36 10.23
N LEU A 24 -6.05 -2.64 11.24
CA LEU A 24 -6.03 -3.12 12.62
C LEU A 24 -6.91 -4.37 12.75
N VAL A 25 -8.14 -4.38 12.21
CA VAL A 25 -9.00 -5.57 12.18
C VAL A 25 -8.32 -6.77 11.49
N ALA A 26 -7.60 -6.55 10.39
CA ALA A 26 -6.86 -7.59 9.68
C ALA A 26 -5.62 -8.06 10.45
N VAL A 27 -4.87 -7.14 11.06
CA VAL A 27 -3.75 -7.42 11.97
C VAL A 27 -4.22 -8.25 13.16
N PHE A 28 -5.32 -7.84 13.78
CA PHE A 28 -5.98 -8.56 14.87
C PHE A 28 -6.43 -9.96 14.42
N ALA A 29 -6.98 -10.10 13.20
CA ALA A 29 -7.34 -11.41 12.64
C ALA A 29 -6.14 -12.34 12.33
N VAL A 30 -4.98 -11.79 11.95
CA VAL A 30 -3.75 -12.55 11.64
C VAL A 30 -2.95 -12.91 12.90
N VAL A 31 -2.97 -12.05 13.93
CA VAL A 31 -2.29 -12.25 15.22
C VAL A 31 -3.07 -13.18 16.16
N GLY A 32 -4.21 -13.72 15.71
CA GLY A 32 -5.09 -14.56 16.55
C GLY A 32 -5.91 -13.77 17.58
N VAL A 33 -5.81 -12.45 17.58
CA VAL A 33 -6.62 -11.56 18.41
C VAL A 33 -7.87 -11.18 17.59
N LYS A 34 -8.83 -12.10 17.44
CA LYS A 34 -10.12 -11.73 16.84
C LYS A 34 -10.87 -10.82 17.80
N ALA A 35 -10.86 -9.52 17.53
CA ALA A 35 -11.67 -8.57 18.25
C ALA A 35 -13.08 -8.51 17.62
N THR A 36 -14.07 -8.84 18.44
CA THR A 36 -15.48 -8.90 18.05
C THR A 36 -16.20 -7.66 18.57
N GLN A 37 -16.97 -7.00 17.69
CA GLN A 37 -17.95 -6.02 18.14
C GLN A 37 -19.03 -6.75 18.95
N GLN A 38 -19.29 -6.28 20.16
CA GLN A 38 -20.38 -6.79 20.98
C GLN A 38 -21.71 -6.31 20.36
N PRO A 39 -22.69 -7.19 20.08
CA PRO A 39 -23.98 -6.75 19.59
C PRO A 39 -24.72 -5.98 20.69
N ALA A 40 -25.33 -4.85 20.32
CA ALA A 40 -26.13 -4.03 21.23
C ALA A 40 -27.27 -4.87 21.87
N PRO A 41 -27.59 -4.65 23.16
CA PRO A 41 -28.64 -5.40 23.83
C PRO A 41 -30.01 -5.08 23.18
N GLN A 42 -30.65 -6.10 22.61
CA GLN A 42 -31.99 -5.99 22.05
C GLN A 42 -33.01 -5.78 23.18
N ALA A 43 -33.71 -4.65 23.13
CA ALA A 43 -34.82 -4.36 24.03
C ALA A 43 -35.95 -5.39 23.82
N GLN A 44 -36.27 -6.16 24.86
CA GLN A 44 -37.44 -7.03 24.92
C GLN A 44 -38.72 -6.19 24.76
N ARG A 45 -39.38 -6.27 23.60
CA ARG A 45 -40.76 -5.81 23.44
C ARG A 45 -41.71 -6.91 23.88
N GLN A 46 -42.35 -6.68 25.03
CA GLN A 46 -43.48 -7.48 25.50
C GLN A 46 -44.66 -7.41 24.52
N GLY A 47 -45.29 -8.55 24.30
CA GLY A 47 -46.38 -8.73 23.35
C GLY A 47 -47.71 -8.12 23.80
N GLY A 48 -48.43 -7.55 22.84
CA GLY A 48 -49.82 -7.14 22.98
C GLY A 48 -50.60 -7.46 21.71
N ARG A 49 -51.41 -8.53 21.76
CA ARG A 49 -52.39 -8.93 20.73
C ARG A 49 -53.64 -8.02 20.81
N ARG A 50 -54.16 -7.56 19.65
CA ARG A 50 -55.61 -7.38 19.31
C ARG A 50 -55.70 -6.82 17.87
N ARG A 51 -56.18 -7.60 16.89
CA ARG A 51 -57.56 -7.88 16.42
C ARG A 51 -57.99 -6.97 15.25
N ARG A 52 -58.40 -7.63 14.15
CA ARG A 52 -58.93 -7.13 12.87
C ARG A 52 -60.16 -6.23 13.02
N GLY A 53 -60.32 -5.27 12.10
CA GLY A 53 -61.58 -4.61 11.75
C GLY A 53 -61.50 -3.97 10.35
N LYS A 54 -62.50 -4.23 9.50
CA LYS A 54 -62.68 -3.80 8.08
C LYS A 54 -63.42 -2.45 7.98
N GLY A 55 -63.27 -1.77 6.83
CA GLY A 55 -64.11 -0.69 6.27
C GLY A 55 -63.24 0.45 5.72
N GLY A 56 -63.12 0.71 4.39
CA GLY A 56 -64.12 1.30 3.48
C GLY A 56 -64.28 2.80 3.80
N THR A 57 -64.10 3.83 2.96
CA THR A 57 -64.23 4.06 1.50
C THR A 57 -63.61 5.46 1.19
N ALA A 58 -62.85 5.64 0.09
CA ALA A 58 -63.18 6.40 -1.13
C ALA A 58 -62.72 7.89 -1.23
N GLY A 59 -62.19 8.26 -2.41
CA GLY A 59 -61.85 9.62 -2.90
C GLY A 59 -60.41 9.73 -3.44
N VAL A 60 -60.07 9.32 -4.69
CA VAL A 60 -60.21 10.04 -6.00
C VAL A 60 -59.39 11.35 -6.01
N ALA A 61 -58.48 11.72 -6.93
CA ALA A 61 -57.82 11.26 -8.17
C ALA A 61 -56.56 12.19 -8.31
N ALA A 62 -55.60 12.13 -9.23
CA ALA A 62 -55.53 11.65 -10.61
C ALA A 62 -54.06 11.59 -11.10
N SER A 63 -53.85 10.79 -12.16
CA SER A 63 -52.85 10.85 -13.26
C SER A 63 -51.35 10.89 -12.90
N GLY A 64 -50.51 9.93 -13.29
CA GLY A 64 -50.24 9.40 -14.66
C GLY A 64 -48.79 9.82 -14.99
N ALA A 65 -47.85 9.00 -15.47
CA ALA A 65 -47.92 7.81 -16.29
C ALA A 65 -46.72 6.86 -16.02
N ALA A 66 -46.93 5.57 -16.25
CA ALA A 66 -45.92 4.59 -16.64
C ALA A 66 -45.52 4.87 -18.12
N ASP A 67 -44.45 4.39 -18.73
CA ASP A 67 -43.74 3.11 -18.71
C ASP A 67 -42.29 3.39 -19.17
N ASP A 68 -41.31 2.61 -18.73
CA ASP A 68 -40.66 1.65 -19.65
C ASP A 68 -39.59 0.81 -18.96
N ALA A 69 -39.56 -0.43 -19.42
CA ALA A 69 -39.03 -1.61 -18.78
C ALA A 69 -37.54 -1.85 -19.08
N ASP A 70 -36.87 -2.42 -18.08
CA ASP A 70 -36.18 -3.71 -18.15
C ASP A 70 -35.50 -4.09 -19.49
N LEU A 71 -34.17 -4.00 -19.53
CA LEU A 71 -33.32 -4.85 -20.38
C LEU A 71 -32.04 -5.20 -19.62
N ALA A 72 -32.14 -6.22 -18.78
CA ALA A 72 -31.02 -7.11 -18.49
C ALA A 72 -30.92 -8.22 -19.55
N THR A 73 -29.73 -8.83 -19.60
CA THR A 73 -29.37 -10.15 -20.20
C THR A 73 -29.15 -10.22 -21.74
N PRO A 74 -28.43 -11.24 -22.28
CA PRO A 74 -27.14 -11.87 -21.89
C PRO A 74 -26.28 -12.38 -23.10
N LEU A 75 -25.30 -13.27 -22.81
CA LEU A 75 -24.68 -14.30 -23.68
C LEU A 75 -23.51 -13.83 -24.58
N LEU A 76 -22.38 -14.52 -24.68
CA LEU A 76 -22.20 -15.95 -24.98
C LEU A 76 -21.01 -16.60 -24.26
N ALA A 77 -21.29 -17.74 -23.65
CA ALA A 77 -20.37 -18.86 -23.48
C ALA A 77 -20.29 -19.65 -24.80
N ALA A 78 -19.14 -20.30 -25.04
CA ALA A 78 -19.00 -21.34 -26.05
C ALA A 78 -18.31 -22.56 -25.40
N GLU A 79 -19.14 -23.54 -25.03
CA GLU A 79 -18.83 -24.98 -25.05
C GLU A 79 -19.30 -25.49 -26.44
N GLU A 80 -18.90 -26.61 -27.06
CA GLU A 80 -18.17 -27.83 -26.72
C GLU A 80 -17.95 -28.56 -28.07
N GLY A 81 -17.05 -29.55 -28.16
CA GLY A 81 -17.01 -30.43 -29.34
C GLY A 81 -15.87 -31.45 -29.36
N ALA A 82 -16.19 -32.68 -28.97
CA ALA A 82 -15.32 -33.83 -28.70
C ALA A 82 -14.84 -34.65 -29.93
N ASN A 83 -14.13 -35.74 -29.61
CA ASN A 83 -13.55 -36.85 -30.41
C ASN A 83 -12.06 -36.67 -30.74
N GLY A 84 -11.15 -37.62 -30.54
CA GLY A 84 -11.28 -39.03 -30.17
C GLY A 84 -10.16 -39.82 -30.88
N ASP A 85 -9.38 -40.53 -30.07
CA ASP A 85 -8.72 -41.81 -30.36
C ASP A 85 -7.29 -41.96 -30.95
N ALA A 86 -6.61 -42.94 -30.33
CA ALA A 86 -5.57 -43.87 -30.80
C ALA A 86 -4.10 -43.46 -31.06
N ALA A 87 -3.21 -43.93 -30.17
CA ALA A 87 -2.13 -44.94 -30.41
C ALA A 87 -1.06 -44.85 -29.30
N ARG A 88 -0.92 -45.79 -28.34
CA ARG A 88 -0.04 -47.00 -28.37
C ARG A 88 1.27 -46.75 -29.15
N SER A 89 2.48 -47.03 -28.69
CA SER A 89 3.08 -47.92 -27.67
C SER A 89 4.56 -47.45 -27.53
N THR A 90 5.50 -47.95 -26.73
CA THR A 90 5.77 -49.26 -26.09
C THR A 90 7.03 -49.05 -25.22
N ASP A 91 7.12 -49.87 -24.17
CA ASP A 91 8.34 -50.44 -23.55
C ASP A 91 9.30 -49.53 -22.77
N GLY A 92 9.84 -49.93 -21.62
CA GLY A 92 9.77 -51.16 -20.84
C GLY A 92 10.66 -50.91 -19.60
N ALA A 93 10.21 -51.27 -18.39
CA ALA A 93 10.74 -52.41 -17.62
C ALA A 93 12.24 -52.31 -17.28
N ALA A 94 12.74 -52.56 -16.08
CA ALA A 94 12.21 -53.01 -14.80
C ALA A 94 13.41 -53.07 -13.81
N HIS A 95 13.10 -53.51 -12.58
CA HIS A 95 13.99 -54.04 -11.52
C HIS A 95 14.52 -52.99 -10.52
N GLY A 96 14.44 -53.20 -9.21
CA GLY A 96 14.07 -54.38 -8.43
C GLY A 96 14.08 -54.04 -6.93
N GLN A 97 13.32 -54.83 -6.19
CA GLN A 97 12.90 -54.66 -4.78
C GLN A 97 13.98 -55.04 -3.75
N ALA A 98 13.83 -54.44 -2.54
CA ALA A 98 13.93 -55.00 -1.17
C ALA A 98 15.25 -55.70 -0.74
N SER A 99 15.69 -55.80 0.53
CA SER A 99 15.06 -55.78 1.86
C SER A 99 16.14 -55.71 2.98
N ASP A 100 15.71 -55.29 4.17
CA ASP A 100 16.09 -55.71 5.55
C ASP A 100 17.48 -55.43 6.22
N GLY A 101 17.40 -54.56 7.26
CA GLY A 101 18.16 -54.26 8.52
C GLY A 101 19.48 -54.97 8.95
N PRO A 102 19.99 -54.77 10.19
CA PRO A 102 19.57 -53.89 11.33
C PRO A 102 20.70 -52.98 11.92
N ALA A 103 20.35 -52.12 12.90
CA ALA A 103 21.25 -51.21 13.65
C ALA A 103 22.12 -51.92 14.73
N PRO A 104 23.17 -51.27 15.30
CA PRO A 104 22.98 -50.62 16.61
C PRO A 104 23.94 -49.43 16.95
N GLY A 105 23.64 -48.71 18.04
CA GLY A 105 24.64 -48.04 18.89
C GLY A 105 24.47 -46.51 19.05
N GLY A 106 24.04 -46.07 20.24
CA GLY A 106 23.73 -44.67 20.55
C GLY A 106 24.88 -43.81 21.07
N HIS A 107 24.61 -42.52 21.28
CA HIS A 107 24.94 -41.73 22.47
C HIS A 107 24.36 -40.31 22.36
N THR A 108 24.08 -39.76 23.53
CA THR A 108 23.35 -38.54 23.92
C THR A 108 24.03 -37.21 23.54
N ALA A 109 23.24 -36.19 23.17
CA ALA A 109 23.50 -34.77 23.51
C ALA A 109 22.31 -33.87 23.15
N ASP A 110 22.13 -32.82 23.97
CA ASP A 110 21.15 -31.73 23.98
C ASP A 110 20.53 -31.28 22.65
N SER A 111 19.22 -31.02 22.71
CA SER A 111 18.45 -30.30 21.67
C SER A 111 18.72 -28.79 21.73
N PRO A 112 19.20 -28.13 20.67
CA PRO A 112 19.26 -26.67 20.61
C PRO A 112 17.90 -26.07 20.22
N THR A 113 17.68 -24.87 20.76
CA THR A 113 16.56 -23.96 20.51
C THR A 113 16.32 -23.72 19.02
N GLU A 114 15.09 -23.92 18.56
CA GLU A 114 14.70 -23.75 17.16
C GLU A 114 14.58 -22.26 16.81
N ILE A 115 15.53 -21.76 16.01
CA ILE A 115 15.45 -20.47 15.32
C ILE A 115 14.78 -20.73 13.98
N VAL A 116 13.51 -20.38 13.84
CA VAL A 116 12.80 -20.45 12.55
C VAL A 116 13.12 -19.21 11.73
N VAL A 117 14.14 -19.30 10.87
CA VAL A 117 14.36 -18.38 9.75
C VAL A 117 13.56 -18.89 8.55
N VAL A 118 12.40 -18.29 8.26
CA VAL A 118 11.65 -18.64 7.03
C VAL A 118 12.30 -17.94 5.84
N GLY A 119 13.29 -18.62 5.27
CA GLY A 119 14.10 -18.17 4.13
C GLY A 119 14.36 -19.29 3.12
N ALA A 120 13.35 -20.12 2.85
CA ALA A 120 13.22 -21.00 1.68
C ALA A 120 11.79 -21.57 1.73
N ALA A 121 11.11 -21.66 0.59
CA ALA A 121 9.76 -22.25 0.54
C ALA A 121 9.82 -23.72 1.05
N PRO A 122 9.18 -24.07 2.18
CA PRO A 122 9.09 -25.46 2.58
C PRO A 122 8.03 -26.13 1.71
N ALA A 123 8.27 -27.39 1.35
CA ALA A 123 7.22 -28.30 0.89
C ALA A 123 6.03 -28.20 1.87
N ALA A 124 4.81 -28.18 1.33
CA ALA A 124 3.56 -27.97 2.04
C ALA A 124 3.53 -28.73 3.37
N THR A 125 3.91 -28.05 4.45
CA THR A 125 3.76 -28.54 5.80
C THR A 125 2.27 -28.44 6.06
N THR A 126 1.63 -29.59 6.24
CA THR A 126 0.24 -29.68 6.69
C THR A 126 0.11 -28.80 7.92
N LEU A 127 -0.55 -27.64 7.76
CA LEU A 127 -0.99 -26.81 8.87
C LEU A 127 -1.75 -27.74 9.80
N GLY A 128 -1.20 -27.96 11.00
CA GLY A 128 -1.87 -28.73 12.03
C GLY A 128 -3.31 -28.24 12.18
N THR A 129 -4.20 -29.18 12.54
CA THR A 129 -5.61 -28.91 12.80
C THR A 129 -5.75 -27.60 13.58
N PRO A 130 -6.57 -26.62 13.15
CA PRO A 130 -6.65 -25.32 13.81
C PRO A 130 -7.00 -25.53 15.28
N GLN A 131 -6.01 -25.32 16.15
CA GLN A 131 -6.21 -25.26 17.58
C GLN A 131 -7.26 -24.19 17.83
N ALA A 132 -8.30 -24.51 18.61
CA ALA A 132 -9.37 -23.57 18.94
C ALA A 132 -8.73 -22.26 19.40
N ALA A 133 -8.89 -21.20 18.60
CA ALA A 133 -8.25 -19.92 18.85
C ALA A 133 -8.64 -19.45 20.25
N ALA A 134 -7.65 -19.13 21.08
CA ALA A 134 -7.90 -18.47 22.34
C ALA A 134 -8.81 -17.25 22.10
N PRO A 135 -9.78 -16.96 22.99
CA PRO A 135 -10.66 -15.83 22.80
C PRO A 135 -9.82 -14.55 22.67
N GLY A 136 -10.09 -13.75 21.64
CA GLY A 136 -9.40 -12.49 21.42
C GLY A 136 -9.66 -11.50 22.56
N ILE A 137 -8.72 -10.60 22.80
CA ILE A 137 -8.87 -9.53 23.79
C ILE A 137 -9.91 -8.53 23.27
N PRO A 138 -10.94 -8.16 24.05
CA PRO A 138 -11.92 -7.15 23.65
C PRO A 138 -11.27 -5.80 23.38
N TYR A 139 -11.79 -5.05 22.39
CA TYR A 139 -11.26 -3.70 22.09
C TYR A 139 -11.33 -2.74 23.29
N SER A 140 -12.33 -2.90 24.16
CA SER A 140 -12.51 -2.09 25.37
C SER A 140 -11.39 -2.27 26.41
N GLU A 141 -10.53 -3.27 26.24
CA GLU A 141 -9.35 -3.54 27.07
C GLU A 141 -8.04 -3.18 26.35
N LEU A 142 -8.13 -2.71 25.10
CA LEU A 142 -6.98 -2.35 24.27
C LEU A 142 -6.93 -0.84 24.05
N ALA A 143 -5.76 -0.27 24.31
CA ALA A 143 -5.44 1.11 24.01
C ALA A 143 -4.34 1.19 22.93
N VAL A 144 -4.43 2.23 22.11
CA VAL A 144 -3.52 2.47 20.98
C VAL A 144 -2.64 3.68 21.29
N GLY A 145 -1.33 3.52 21.15
CA GLY A 145 -0.31 4.53 21.34
C GLY A 145 0.19 5.11 20.02
N VAL A 146 0.33 6.43 19.97
CA VAL A 146 0.88 7.18 18.83
C VAL A 146 2.00 8.08 19.33
N PRO A 147 3.24 7.55 19.45
CA PRO A 147 4.40 8.36 19.80
C PRO A 147 4.75 9.36 18.68
N ARG A 148 5.50 10.39 19.04
CA ARG A 148 6.07 11.33 18.07
C ARG A 148 7.22 10.67 17.32
N GLU A 149 7.34 10.97 16.04
CA GLU A 149 8.49 10.54 15.25
C GLU A 149 9.78 11.27 15.67
N SER A 150 10.84 10.49 15.87
CA SER A 150 12.17 10.94 16.31
C SER A 150 13.13 11.16 15.14
N ALA A 151 12.81 10.62 13.95
CA ALA A 151 13.64 10.76 12.76
C ALA A 151 13.79 12.24 12.35
N PRO A 152 15.02 12.73 12.10
CA PRO A 152 15.25 14.11 11.69
C PRO A 152 14.46 14.48 10.42
N GLY A 153 13.73 15.60 10.49
CA GLY A 153 12.95 16.09 9.36
C GLY A 153 11.65 15.32 9.09
N GLU A 154 11.31 14.30 9.88
CA GLU A 154 10.01 13.63 9.77
C GLU A 154 8.88 14.58 10.21
N ARG A 155 7.85 14.67 9.37
CA ARG A 155 6.71 15.59 9.57
C ARG A 155 5.37 14.87 9.55
N ARG A 156 5.34 13.59 9.18
CA ARG A 156 4.16 12.73 9.16
C ARG A 156 3.89 12.19 10.56
N VAL A 157 2.69 11.65 10.72
CA VAL A 157 2.21 10.97 11.93
C VAL A 157 1.40 9.77 11.48
N PRO A 158 1.48 8.61 12.17
CA PRO A 158 0.87 7.36 11.68
C PRO A 158 -0.65 7.32 11.84
N LEU A 159 -1.23 8.25 12.61
CA LEU A 159 -2.66 8.32 12.85
C LEU A 159 -3.15 9.77 12.76
N THR A 160 -4.11 10.04 11.90
CA THR A 160 -4.78 11.36 11.82
C THR A 160 -5.86 11.48 12.90
N PRO A 161 -6.37 12.70 13.23
CA PRO A 161 -7.49 12.86 14.15
C PRO A 161 -8.74 12.08 13.72
N ALA A 162 -9.03 12.01 12.42
CA ALA A 162 -10.13 11.20 11.89
C ALA A 162 -9.90 9.70 12.12
N GLY A 163 -8.65 9.23 11.97
CA GLY A 163 -8.26 7.86 12.31
C GLY A 163 -8.44 7.56 13.80
N ALA A 164 -8.01 8.46 14.67
CA ALA A 164 -8.19 8.33 16.12
C ALA A 164 -9.67 8.20 16.50
N ALA A 165 -10.52 9.07 15.97
CA ALA A 165 -11.97 8.99 16.19
C ALA A 165 -12.58 7.67 15.69
N ALA A 166 -12.10 7.14 14.56
CA ALA A 166 -12.57 5.87 14.04
C ALA A 166 -12.19 4.67 14.93
N LEU A 167 -10.98 4.68 15.53
CA LEU A 167 -10.58 3.65 16.49
C LEU A 167 -11.42 3.71 17.76
N LEU A 168 -11.63 4.90 18.31
CA LEU A 168 -12.51 5.06 19.47
C LEU A 168 -13.93 4.57 19.18
N LYS A 169 -14.48 4.90 18.00
CA LYS A 169 -15.78 4.42 17.54
C LYS A 169 -15.84 2.90 17.37
N ALA A 170 -14.73 2.27 16.99
CA ALA A 170 -14.64 0.81 16.87
C ALA A 170 -14.63 0.09 18.23
N GLY A 171 -14.41 0.82 19.32
CA GLY A 171 -14.48 0.31 20.70
C GLY A 171 -13.14 0.20 21.41
N PHE A 172 -12.04 0.72 20.83
CA PHE A 172 -10.76 0.79 21.56
C PHE A 172 -10.91 1.64 22.82
N GLN A 173 -10.35 1.17 23.93
CA GLN A 173 -10.45 1.82 25.24
C GLN A 173 -9.98 3.28 25.19
N ALA A 174 -8.86 3.50 24.52
CA ALA A 174 -8.24 4.81 24.39
C ALA A 174 -7.32 4.87 23.17
N VAL A 175 -7.12 6.10 22.67
CA VAL A 175 -6.04 6.44 21.75
C VAL A 175 -5.17 7.47 22.47
N VAL A 176 -3.94 7.10 22.82
CA VAL A 176 -2.97 7.93 23.54
C VAL A 176 -1.97 8.48 22.53
N VAL A 177 -1.99 9.78 22.30
CA VAL A 177 -1.11 10.48 21.36
C VAL A 177 -0.07 11.27 22.15
N GLU A 178 1.21 11.11 21.84
CA GLU A 178 2.27 11.91 22.44
C GLU A 178 2.06 13.40 22.11
N ARG A 179 2.24 14.27 23.11
CA ARG A 179 2.15 15.72 22.92
C ARG A 179 3.10 16.19 21.82
N GLY A 180 2.54 16.82 20.80
CA GLY A 180 3.28 17.35 19.66
C GLY A 180 3.50 16.36 18.51
N ALA A 181 3.06 15.10 18.61
CA ALA A 181 3.24 14.11 17.54
C ALA A 181 2.68 14.56 16.18
N GLY A 182 1.49 15.20 16.16
CA GLY A 182 0.87 15.70 14.94
C GLY A 182 1.19 17.16 14.58
N ALA A 183 2.03 17.86 15.35
CA ALA A 183 2.22 19.30 15.17
C ALA A 183 2.79 19.64 13.78
N ALA A 184 3.79 18.89 13.31
CA ALA A 184 4.43 19.12 12.00
C ALA A 184 3.50 18.80 10.80
N ALA A 185 2.47 17.98 11.03
CA ALA A 185 1.41 17.64 10.10
C ALA A 185 0.15 18.52 10.27
N ASN A 186 0.20 19.55 11.13
CA ASN A 186 -0.91 20.45 11.45
C ASN A 186 -2.16 19.74 11.99
N PHE A 187 -1.98 18.72 12.85
CA PHE A 187 -3.08 17.99 13.48
C PHE A 187 -3.22 18.30 14.97
N ALA A 188 -4.48 18.41 15.41
CA ALA A 188 -4.89 18.49 16.81
C ALA A 188 -5.85 17.33 17.12
N TYR A 189 -5.63 16.65 18.25
CA TYR A 189 -6.33 15.39 18.57
C TYR A 189 -7.38 15.49 19.67
N ALA A 190 -7.35 16.54 20.49
CA ALA A 190 -8.24 16.66 21.65
C ALA A 190 -9.73 16.63 21.24
N ALA A 191 -10.09 17.32 20.15
CA ALA A 191 -11.45 17.32 19.61
C ALA A 191 -11.87 15.98 18.99
N ALA A 192 -10.92 15.08 18.69
CA ALA A 192 -11.18 13.75 18.16
C ALA A 192 -11.36 12.69 19.27
N GLY A 193 -11.29 13.08 20.55
CA GLY A 193 -11.46 12.19 21.70
C GLY A 193 -10.20 11.41 22.09
N ALA A 194 -9.05 11.68 21.46
CA ALA A 194 -7.79 11.06 21.85
C ALA A 194 -7.20 11.73 23.11
N THR A 195 -6.55 10.94 23.95
CA THR A 195 -5.84 11.39 25.15
C THR A 195 -4.44 11.87 24.76
N LEU A 196 -4.04 13.04 25.24
CA LEU A 196 -2.66 13.54 25.05
C LEU A 196 -1.76 13.11 26.20
N GLY A 197 -0.76 12.30 25.90
CA GLY A 197 0.16 11.71 26.88
C GLY A 197 1.63 12.09 26.66
N GLY A 198 2.48 11.58 27.55
CA GLY A 198 3.95 11.61 27.41
C GLY A 198 4.46 10.57 26.41
N ARG A 199 5.78 10.61 26.13
CA ARG A 199 6.44 9.66 25.22
C ARG A 199 6.32 8.22 25.73
N GLU A 200 6.68 8.01 26.99
CA GLU A 200 6.63 6.71 27.66
C GLU A 200 5.20 6.16 27.73
N GLU A 201 4.21 7.03 27.99
CA GLU A 201 2.80 6.65 27.99
C GLU A 201 2.34 6.18 26.61
N ALA A 202 2.73 6.88 25.53
CA ALA A 202 2.36 6.48 24.17
C ALA A 202 3.02 5.15 23.77
N PHE A 203 4.30 4.94 24.08
CA PHE A 203 4.98 3.67 23.81
C PHE A 203 4.49 2.51 24.69
N GLY A 204 4.03 2.79 25.91
CA GLY A 204 3.57 1.77 26.86
C GLY A 204 2.23 1.11 26.51
N GLN A 205 1.58 1.49 25.41
CA GLN A 205 0.26 0.98 25.02
C GLN A 205 0.30 -0.43 24.43
N ALA A 206 -0.88 -1.05 24.32
CA ALA A 206 -1.05 -2.39 23.79
C ALA A 206 -0.70 -2.51 22.31
N VAL A 207 -1.06 -1.48 21.57
CA VAL A 207 -0.74 -1.31 20.16
C VAL A 207 0.01 -0.01 20.02
N VAL A 208 1.16 -0.03 19.35
CA VAL A 208 1.94 1.18 19.05
C VAL A 208 1.96 1.37 17.54
N LEU A 209 1.56 2.55 17.08
CA LEU A 209 1.60 2.93 15.68
C LEU A 209 2.76 3.89 15.47
N LYS A 210 3.65 3.58 14.52
CA LYS A 210 4.75 4.44 14.08
C LYS A 210 4.83 4.47 12.56
N ILE A 211 5.49 5.50 12.03
CA ILE A 211 5.92 5.55 10.64
C ILE A 211 7.24 4.80 10.51
N HIS A 212 8.30 5.30 11.16
CA HIS A 212 9.62 4.70 11.06
C HIS A 212 9.80 3.50 11.98
N ALA A 213 10.79 2.68 11.64
CA ALA A 213 11.30 1.64 12.52
C ALA A 213 11.73 2.25 13.86
N PRO A 214 11.42 1.61 15.00
CA PRO A 214 11.78 2.17 16.28
C PRO A 214 13.29 2.09 16.55
N GLY A 215 13.83 3.08 17.24
CA GLY A 215 15.21 3.08 17.70
C GLY A 215 15.48 1.95 18.73
N VAL A 216 16.49 1.13 18.47
CA VAL A 216 16.81 -0.06 19.30
C VAL A 216 17.16 0.32 20.74
N ALA A 217 17.91 1.41 20.94
CA ALA A 217 18.40 1.81 22.26
C ALA A 217 17.39 2.66 23.05
N ASP A 218 16.58 3.48 22.40
CA ASP A 218 15.79 4.53 23.05
C ASP A 218 14.26 4.36 22.92
N GLU A 219 13.76 3.65 21.91
CA GLU A 219 12.32 3.47 21.70
C GLU A 219 11.86 2.03 21.97
N VAL A 220 12.62 1.04 21.49
CA VAL A 220 12.30 -0.37 21.73
C VAL A 220 12.12 -0.65 23.21
N PRO A 221 12.94 -0.16 24.17
CA PRO A 221 12.78 -0.38 25.62
C PRO A 221 11.55 0.28 26.25
N LEU A 222 10.88 1.22 25.58
CA LEU A 222 9.69 1.90 26.11
C LEU A 222 8.40 1.10 25.90
N MET A 223 8.40 0.17 24.93
CA MET A 223 7.22 -0.65 24.65
C MET A 223 6.96 -1.65 25.79
N ARG A 224 5.74 -2.11 25.99
CA ARG A 224 5.50 -3.23 26.92
C ARG A 224 5.80 -4.57 26.24
N PRO A 225 6.30 -5.60 26.97
CA PRO A 225 6.40 -6.94 26.42
C PRO A 225 5.05 -7.44 25.91
N GLY A 226 5.02 -8.10 24.75
CA GLY A 226 3.78 -8.58 24.14
C GLY A 226 2.94 -7.51 23.42
N ALA A 227 3.39 -6.27 23.32
CA ALA A 227 2.69 -5.25 22.52
C ALA A 227 2.73 -5.57 21.01
N VAL A 228 1.78 -4.99 20.29
CA VAL A 228 1.73 -5.01 18.83
C VAL A 228 2.33 -3.71 18.30
N LEU A 229 3.35 -3.81 17.45
CA LEU A 229 3.94 -2.68 16.74
C LEU A 229 3.50 -2.69 15.28
N VAL A 230 3.00 -1.56 14.77
CA VAL A 230 2.73 -1.35 13.34
C VAL A 230 3.60 -0.20 12.85
N SER A 231 4.55 -0.49 11.96
CA SER A 231 5.47 0.51 11.39
C SER A 231 6.20 -0.04 10.16
N PHE A 232 6.97 0.80 9.46
CA PHE A 232 7.98 0.29 8.52
C PHE A 232 9.15 -0.31 9.28
N ILE A 233 9.60 -1.51 8.91
CA ILE A 233 10.64 -2.26 9.61
C ILE A 233 11.84 -2.55 8.71
N TYR A 234 11.60 -2.94 7.46
CA TYR A 234 12.63 -3.39 6.52
C TYR A 234 13.50 -4.53 7.11
N PRO A 235 12.90 -5.68 7.45
CA PRO A 235 13.54 -6.72 8.27
C PRO A 235 14.80 -7.32 7.65
N SER A 236 14.90 -7.36 6.32
CA SER A 236 16.10 -7.87 5.63
C SER A 236 17.30 -6.92 5.74
N GLN A 237 17.08 -5.64 6.08
CA GLN A 237 18.14 -4.66 6.28
C GLN A 237 18.48 -4.42 7.76
N HIS A 238 17.56 -4.71 8.68
CA HIS A 238 17.67 -4.36 10.10
C HIS A 238 17.60 -5.59 11.02
N SER A 239 18.58 -6.49 10.91
CA SER A 239 18.62 -7.74 11.71
C SER A 239 18.69 -7.49 13.22
N GLU A 240 19.49 -6.49 13.66
CA GLU A 240 19.61 -6.11 15.08
C GLU A 240 18.27 -5.65 15.67
N LEU A 241 17.53 -4.83 14.92
CA LEU A 241 16.20 -4.39 15.32
C LEU A 241 15.25 -5.57 15.48
N VAL A 242 15.23 -6.50 14.51
CA VAL A 242 14.38 -7.69 14.58
C VAL A 242 14.69 -8.51 15.82
N GLN A 243 15.97 -8.69 16.16
CA GLN A 243 16.38 -9.38 17.38
C GLN A 243 15.93 -8.67 18.66
N ALA A 244 16.06 -7.34 18.71
CA ALA A 244 15.62 -6.54 19.87
C ALA A 244 14.10 -6.60 20.06
N LEU A 245 13.33 -6.52 18.97
CA LEU A 245 11.87 -6.64 19.00
C LEU A 245 11.43 -8.04 19.45
N ALA A 246 12.11 -9.09 18.97
CA ALA A 246 11.87 -10.47 19.35
C ALA A 246 12.20 -10.74 20.83
N ALA A 247 13.32 -10.21 21.33
CA ALA A 247 13.71 -10.31 22.74
C ALA A 247 12.67 -9.68 23.67
N ARG A 248 11.99 -8.63 23.21
CA ARG A 248 10.86 -7.98 23.92
C ARG A 248 9.52 -8.70 23.73
N ARG A 249 9.48 -9.80 22.96
CA ARG A 249 8.27 -10.57 22.62
C ARG A 249 7.19 -9.71 21.95
N LEU A 250 7.58 -8.74 21.13
CA LEU A 250 6.63 -7.92 20.39
C LEU A 250 6.04 -8.71 19.22
N THR A 251 4.77 -8.44 18.91
CA THR A 251 4.21 -8.81 17.62
C THR A 251 4.36 -7.63 16.67
N VAL A 252 4.96 -7.84 15.51
CA VAL A 252 5.33 -6.73 14.61
C VAL A 252 4.65 -6.90 13.26
N VAL A 253 4.00 -5.83 12.81
CA VAL A 253 3.39 -5.71 11.48
C VAL A 253 4.22 -4.71 10.69
N GLY A 254 5.09 -5.24 9.82
CA GLY A 254 5.90 -4.45 8.90
C GLY A 254 5.07 -3.95 7.73
N MET A 255 4.84 -2.63 7.65
CA MET A 255 4.08 -2.01 6.56
C MET A 255 4.77 -2.14 5.19
N ASP A 256 6.08 -2.34 5.18
CA ASP A 256 6.88 -2.66 3.99
C ASP A 256 6.69 -4.10 3.50
N CYS A 257 6.19 -4.99 4.35
CA CYS A 257 6.06 -6.43 4.07
C CYS A 257 4.67 -6.83 3.56
N ILE A 258 3.78 -5.86 3.30
CA ILE A 258 2.42 -6.15 2.83
C ILE A 258 2.47 -6.75 1.42
N PRO A 259 1.91 -7.96 1.20
CA PRO A 259 1.97 -8.63 -0.10
C PRO A 259 1.20 -7.86 -1.18
N ARG A 260 1.86 -7.53 -2.29
CA ARG A 260 1.23 -6.81 -3.41
C ARG A 260 0.50 -7.70 -4.41
N THR A 261 0.61 -9.02 -4.27
CA THR A 261 -0.01 -10.01 -5.16
C THR A 261 -1.48 -10.28 -4.83
N ILE A 262 -2.00 -9.72 -3.74
CA ILE A 262 -3.34 -10.01 -3.24
C ILE A 262 -4.17 -8.73 -3.30
N SER A 263 -5.24 -8.72 -4.11
CA SER A 263 -6.09 -7.54 -4.31
C SER A 263 -6.64 -6.96 -2.99
N ARG A 264 -7.11 -7.79 -2.05
CA ARG A 264 -7.58 -7.34 -0.72
C ARG A 264 -6.51 -6.66 0.15
N ALA A 265 -5.22 -6.85 -0.16
CA ALA A 265 -4.13 -6.22 0.59
C ALA A 265 -3.75 -4.84 0.04
N GLN A 266 -4.20 -4.48 -1.17
CA GLN A 266 -3.85 -3.22 -1.84
C GLN A 266 -4.28 -1.99 -1.03
N THR A 267 -5.42 -2.08 -0.34
CA THR A 267 -5.93 -1.04 0.56
C THR A 267 -4.97 -0.72 1.70
N PHE A 268 -4.11 -1.67 2.06
CA PHE A 268 -3.15 -1.54 3.16
C PHE A 268 -1.75 -1.16 2.69
N ASP A 269 -1.50 -1.08 1.38
CA ASP A 269 -0.18 -0.81 0.83
C ASP A 269 0.26 0.64 1.08
N ALA A 270 0.99 0.81 2.19
CA ALA A 270 1.56 2.08 2.58
C ALA A 270 2.67 2.55 1.61
N LEU A 271 3.40 1.63 0.97
CA LEU A 271 4.45 1.98 0.01
C LEU A 271 3.85 2.62 -1.25
N SER A 272 2.75 2.05 -1.77
CA SER A 272 2.02 2.63 -2.90
C SER A 272 1.45 4.02 -2.56
N SER A 273 0.93 4.19 -1.34
CA SER A 273 0.45 5.50 -0.86
C SER A 273 1.58 6.54 -0.82
N MET A 274 2.75 6.17 -0.29
CA MET A 274 3.89 7.08 -0.20
C MET A 274 4.51 7.36 -1.57
N ALA A 275 4.56 6.37 -2.47
CA ALA A 275 5.02 6.55 -3.84
C ALA A 275 4.17 7.57 -4.60
N ASN A 276 2.84 7.47 -4.48
CA ASN A 276 1.91 8.43 -5.09
C ASN A 276 2.18 9.87 -4.61
N ILE A 277 2.30 10.06 -3.28
CA ILE A 277 2.61 11.38 -2.70
C ILE A 277 3.98 11.89 -3.20
N ALA A 278 4.99 11.03 -3.25
CA ALA A 278 6.33 11.39 -3.71
C ALA A 278 6.33 11.83 -5.18
N GLY A 279 5.61 11.11 -6.05
CA GLY A 279 5.47 11.48 -7.46
C GLY A 279 4.81 12.84 -7.67
N TYR A 280 3.69 13.08 -6.98
CA TYR A 280 3.05 14.39 -7.00
C TYR A 280 3.98 15.49 -6.46
N ARG A 281 4.62 15.26 -5.30
CA ARG A 281 5.51 16.24 -4.68
C ARG A 281 6.72 16.55 -5.57
N ALA A 282 7.28 15.58 -6.26
CA ALA A 282 8.41 15.78 -7.16
C ALA A 282 8.11 16.82 -8.25
N ILE A 283 6.89 16.81 -8.81
CA ILE A 283 6.47 17.83 -9.78
C ILE A 283 6.29 19.20 -9.13
N VAL A 284 5.76 19.27 -7.90
CA VAL A 284 5.65 20.54 -7.16
C VAL A 284 7.03 21.13 -6.87
N GLU A 285 8.01 20.31 -6.47
CA GLU A 285 9.39 20.77 -6.27
C GLU A 285 10.02 21.22 -7.59
N ALA A 286 9.82 20.46 -8.66
CA ALA A 286 10.31 20.83 -9.99
C ALA A 286 9.71 22.18 -10.44
N ALA A 287 8.41 22.39 -10.24
CA ALA A 287 7.76 23.67 -10.54
C ALA A 287 8.25 24.83 -9.66
N GLY A 288 8.63 24.55 -8.40
CA GLY A 288 9.24 25.55 -7.52
C GLY A 288 10.65 25.95 -7.91
N ALA A 289 11.41 25.02 -8.51
CA ALA A 289 12.77 25.27 -8.99
C ALA A 289 12.83 25.79 -10.44
N PHE A 290 11.84 25.47 -11.26
CA PHE A 290 11.86 25.74 -12.70
C PHE A 290 11.48 27.20 -13.01
N GLY A 291 12.35 27.90 -13.75
CA GLY A 291 12.20 29.33 -14.03
C GLY A 291 11.22 29.70 -15.15
N ARG A 292 10.49 28.73 -15.71
CA ARG A 292 9.55 28.91 -16.83
C ARG A 292 8.18 28.30 -16.50
N PHE A 293 7.16 28.66 -17.27
CA PHE A 293 5.84 28.06 -17.13
C PHE A 293 5.82 26.60 -17.56
N PHE A 294 5.09 25.76 -16.81
CA PHE A 294 4.75 24.40 -17.24
C PHE A 294 3.76 24.44 -18.40
N THR A 295 2.71 25.25 -18.27
CA THR A 295 1.66 25.39 -19.27
C THR A 295 2.14 26.26 -20.44
N GLY A 296 1.91 25.79 -21.66
CA GLY A 296 2.07 26.62 -22.86
C GLY A 296 0.98 27.68 -22.95
N GLN A 297 1.34 28.93 -23.18
CA GLN A 297 0.40 30.05 -23.20
C GLN A 297 0.72 31.02 -24.34
N ILE A 298 -0.32 31.63 -24.91
CA ILE A 298 -0.19 32.77 -25.81
C ILE A 298 -0.53 34.02 -25.01
N THR A 299 0.42 34.94 -24.94
CA THR A 299 0.28 36.22 -24.23
C THR A 299 0.45 37.38 -25.19
N ALA A 300 0.15 38.60 -24.75
CA ALA A 300 0.44 39.81 -25.53
C ALA A 300 1.94 39.96 -25.86
N ALA A 301 2.82 39.40 -25.04
CA ALA A 301 4.28 39.43 -25.24
C ALA A 301 4.80 38.29 -26.13
N GLY A 302 3.92 37.42 -26.64
CA GLY A 302 4.27 36.30 -27.51
C GLY A 302 3.84 34.94 -26.96
N ARG A 303 4.28 33.89 -27.66
CA ARG A 303 3.96 32.49 -27.35
C ARG A 303 5.04 31.86 -26.49
N VAL A 304 4.66 31.33 -25.34
CA VAL A 304 5.52 30.53 -24.47
C VAL A 304 5.18 29.05 -24.72
N PRO A 305 6.14 28.21 -25.15
CA PRO A 305 5.89 26.78 -25.30
C PRO A 305 5.77 26.09 -23.92
N PRO A 306 4.98 25.00 -23.83
CA PRO A 306 4.87 24.21 -22.61
C PRO A 306 6.23 23.59 -22.23
N ALA A 307 6.41 23.31 -20.95
CA ALA A 307 7.54 22.53 -20.46
C ALA A 307 7.45 21.08 -20.96
N LYS A 308 8.61 20.46 -21.18
CA LYS A 308 8.73 19.04 -21.51
C LYS A 308 9.28 18.28 -20.31
N VAL A 309 8.54 17.29 -19.84
CA VAL A 309 8.89 16.48 -18.67
C VAL A 309 9.12 15.03 -19.10
N LEU A 310 10.30 14.49 -18.81
CA LEU A 310 10.58 13.07 -18.93
C LEU A 310 10.43 12.39 -17.56
N VAL A 311 9.65 11.31 -17.49
CA VAL A 311 9.54 10.46 -16.32
C VAL A 311 10.19 9.11 -16.63
N VAL A 312 11.21 8.74 -15.85
CA VAL A 312 11.91 7.45 -15.99
C VAL A 312 11.42 6.50 -14.89
N GLY A 313 10.68 5.48 -15.30
CA GLY A 313 9.93 4.56 -14.46
C GLY A 313 8.46 4.98 -14.31
N GLY A 314 7.54 4.05 -14.56
CA GLY A 314 6.10 4.20 -14.41
C GLY A 314 5.53 3.27 -13.34
N GLY A 315 6.16 3.26 -12.17
CA GLY A 315 5.56 2.75 -10.94
C GLY A 315 4.58 3.75 -10.33
N GLY A 316 4.12 3.51 -9.10
CA GLY A 316 3.18 4.41 -8.41
C GLY A 316 3.64 5.87 -8.32
N ALA A 317 4.94 6.11 -8.11
CA ALA A 317 5.51 7.46 -8.11
C ALA A 317 5.60 8.07 -9.53
N GLY A 318 6.02 7.27 -10.51
CA GLY A 318 6.15 7.70 -11.89
C GLY A 318 4.81 8.13 -12.49
N LEU A 319 3.78 7.30 -12.36
CA LEU A 319 2.44 7.60 -12.88
C LEU A 319 1.79 8.79 -12.15
N ALA A 320 2.04 8.95 -10.84
CA ALA A 320 1.61 10.13 -10.12
C ALA A 320 2.30 11.41 -10.62
N ALA A 321 3.61 11.35 -10.91
CA ALA A 321 4.35 12.45 -11.52
C ALA A 321 3.83 12.76 -12.94
N VAL A 322 3.52 11.74 -13.74
CA VAL A 322 2.90 11.90 -15.06
C VAL A 322 1.59 12.66 -14.96
N GLY A 323 0.66 12.20 -14.12
CA GLY A 323 -0.63 12.85 -13.95
C GLY A 323 -0.51 14.29 -13.46
N ALA A 324 0.37 14.54 -12.48
CA ALA A 324 0.62 15.88 -11.96
C ALA A 324 1.19 16.83 -13.04
N ALA A 325 2.24 16.41 -13.75
CA ALA A 325 2.86 17.22 -14.80
C ALA A 325 1.89 17.51 -15.96
N HIS A 326 1.14 16.50 -16.40
CA HIS A 326 0.14 16.65 -17.45
C HIS A 326 -0.97 17.61 -17.03
N SER A 327 -1.46 17.51 -15.79
CA SER A 327 -2.49 18.43 -15.25
C SER A 327 -2.01 19.89 -15.17
N MET A 328 -0.70 20.12 -15.08
CA MET A 328 -0.08 21.45 -15.14
C MET A 328 0.17 21.94 -16.58
N GLY A 329 -0.23 21.18 -17.60
CA GLY A 329 -0.12 21.55 -19.00
C GLY A 329 1.26 21.33 -19.62
N ALA A 330 2.10 20.51 -19.00
CA ALA A 330 3.36 20.08 -19.58
C ALA A 330 3.16 18.97 -20.63
N ILE A 331 4.09 18.87 -21.58
CA ILE A 331 4.21 17.71 -22.46
C ILE A 331 4.98 16.65 -21.69
N VAL A 332 4.35 15.50 -21.44
CA VAL A 332 4.93 14.44 -20.62
C VAL A 332 5.33 13.27 -21.49
N ARG A 333 6.57 12.82 -21.34
CA ARG A 333 7.11 11.58 -21.89
C ARG A 333 7.44 10.65 -20.74
N VAL A 334 7.19 9.36 -20.91
CA VAL A 334 7.49 8.37 -19.88
C VAL A 334 8.14 7.14 -20.50
N PHE A 335 9.12 6.59 -19.80
CA PHE A 335 9.78 5.35 -20.16
C PHE A 335 9.67 4.36 -19.00
N ASP A 336 9.31 3.11 -19.28
CA ASP A 336 9.40 1.99 -18.35
C ASP A 336 9.76 0.74 -19.13
N THR A 337 10.50 -0.19 -18.50
CA THR A 337 10.90 -1.46 -19.13
C THR A 337 9.74 -2.45 -19.25
N ARG A 338 8.63 -2.23 -18.51
CA ARG A 338 7.43 -3.07 -18.52
C ARG A 338 6.41 -2.52 -19.50
N ALA A 339 6.00 -3.35 -20.47
CA ALA A 339 5.03 -2.98 -21.49
C ALA A 339 3.64 -2.65 -20.90
N ALA A 340 3.28 -3.27 -19.77
CA ALA A 340 1.98 -3.06 -19.11
C ALA A 340 1.73 -1.60 -18.67
N VAL A 341 2.80 -0.80 -18.52
CA VAL A 341 2.72 0.60 -18.11
C VAL A 341 2.29 1.52 -19.25
N ALA A 342 2.48 1.10 -20.51
CA ALA A 342 2.24 1.93 -21.68
C ALA A 342 0.78 2.41 -21.79
N GLU A 343 -0.18 1.52 -21.61
CA GLU A 343 -1.61 1.87 -21.64
C GLU A 343 -1.98 2.82 -20.49
N GLN A 344 -1.40 2.60 -19.29
CA GLN A 344 -1.63 3.48 -18.14
C GLN A 344 -1.08 4.89 -18.40
N ALA A 345 0.17 4.99 -18.87
CA ALA A 345 0.80 6.23 -19.26
C ALA A 345 -0.01 7.00 -20.31
N LYS A 346 -0.45 6.31 -21.36
CA LYS A 346 -1.24 6.87 -22.45
C LYS A 346 -2.60 7.39 -21.95
N SER A 347 -3.25 6.66 -21.06
CA SER A 347 -4.52 7.08 -20.44
C SER A 347 -4.39 8.38 -19.62
N LEU A 348 -3.19 8.66 -19.10
CA LEU A 348 -2.85 9.88 -18.38
C LEU A 348 -2.34 11.02 -19.29
N GLY A 349 -2.35 10.83 -20.61
CA GLY A 349 -1.94 11.84 -21.59
C GLY A 349 -0.43 11.96 -21.80
N ALA A 350 0.35 10.95 -21.41
CA ALA A 350 1.79 10.90 -21.69
C ALA A 350 2.13 10.09 -22.94
N GLU A 351 3.21 10.50 -23.60
CA GLU A 351 3.87 9.74 -24.66
C GLU A 351 4.73 8.63 -24.02
N PHE A 352 4.46 7.37 -24.34
CA PHE A 352 5.27 6.24 -23.88
C PHE A 352 6.44 6.01 -24.85
N LEU A 353 7.67 6.14 -24.34
CA LEU A 353 8.90 5.94 -25.10
C LEU A 353 9.28 4.46 -25.10
N THR A 354 9.79 3.98 -26.23
CA THR A 354 10.29 2.62 -26.40
C THR A 354 11.73 2.63 -26.91
N VAL A 355 12.47 1.55 -26.68
CA VAL A 355 13.78 1.31 -27.29
C VAL A 355 13.63 0.35 -28.47
N SER A 356 14.62 0.35 -29.37
CA SER A 356 14.65 -0.51 -30.56
C SER A 356 14.89 -2.00 -30.25
N VAL A 357 15.34 -2.33 -29.04
CA VAL A 357 15.60 -3.70 -28.59
C VAL A 357 14.35 -4.26 -27.92
N GLU A 358 13.75 -5.28 -28.52
CA GLU A 358 12.59 -5.98 -27.93
C GLU A 358 13.06 -6.98 -26.87
N GLU A 359 13.02 -6.53 -25.61
CA GLU A 359 13.20 -7.39 -24.43
C GLU A 359 12.13 -7.04 -23.40
N SER A 360 11.40 -8.04 -22.89
CA SER A 360 10.45 -7.80 -21.78
C SER A 360 11.23 -7.58 -20.49
N GLY A 361 10.94 -6.47 -19.80
CA GLY A 361 11.46 -6.17 -18.47
C GLY A 361 10.58 -6.66 -17.32
N ASP A 362 9.55 -7.46 -17.58
CA ASP A 362 8.63 -7.94 -16.55
C ASP A 362 9.32 -8.91 -15.58
N GLY A 363 9.23 -8.61 -14.28
CA GLY A 363 9.68 -9.45 -13.18
C GLY A 363 8.52 -9.93 -12.31
N SER A 364 8.83 -10.54 -11.16
CA SER A 364 7.82 -11.07 -10.25
C SER A 364 7.11 -9.96 -9.46
N GLY A 365 5.82 -10.14 -9.20
CA GLY A 365 5.03 -9.23 -8.34
C GLY A 365 4.86 -7.80 -8.89
N GLY A 366 4.99 -7.61 -10.20
CA GLY A 366 4.87 -6.30 -10.86
C GLY A 366 6.16 -5.46 -10.82
N TYR A 367 7.28 -5.99 -10.33
CA TYR A 367 8.58 -5.34 -10.41
C TYR A 367 9.27 -5.58 -11.75
N ALA A 368 10.24 -4.73 -12.09
CA ALA A 368 11.12 -4.95 -13.23
C ALA A 368 12.25 -5.95 -12.88
N LYS A 369 12.77 -6.66 -13.89
CA LYS A 369 14.02 -7.45 -13.78
C LYS A 369 15.22 -6.66 -14.33
N GLU A 370 16.42 -7.18 -14.11
CA GLU A 370 17.63 -6.66 -14.77
C GLU A 370 17.60 -7.00 -16.27
N MET A 371 17.97 -6.02 -17.09
CA MET A 371 17.94 -6.11 -18.55
C MET A 371 19.31 -6.49 -19.13
N SER A 372 19.34 -6.94 -20.39
CA SER A 372 20.58 -7.18 -21.13
C SER A 372 21.44 -5.91 -21.29
N LYS A 373 22.73 -6.08 -21.59
CA LYS A 373 23.64 -4.95 -21.81
C LYS A 373 23.21 -4.13 -23.02
N GLU A 374 22.77 -4.83 -24.06
CA GLU A 374 22.30 -4.25 -25.31
C GLU A 374 21.06 -3.38 -25.09
N PHE A 375 20.14 -3.82 -24.22
CA PHE A 375 18.98 -3.02 -23.83
C PHE A 375 19.39 -1.78 -23.03
N VAL A 376 20.30 -1.93 -22.06
CA VAL A 376 20.80 -0.79 -21.27
C VAL A 376 21.51 0.23 -22.15
N GLU A 377 22.29 -0.21 -23.14
CA GLU A 377 22.93 0.70 -24.09
C GLU A 377 21.91 1.49 -24.92
N ALA A 378 20.87 0.81 -25.42
CA ALA A 378 19.77 1.45 -26.15
C ALA A 378 18.97 2.43 -25.26
N GLU A 379 18.69 2.06 -24.00
CA GLU A 379 18.04 2.89 -23.00
C GLU A 379 18.86 4.16 -22.71
N MET A 380 20.17 4.02 -22.52
CA MET A 380 21.07 5.14 -22.28
C MET A 380 21.21 6.05 -23.51
N ALA A 381 21.14 5.50 -24.72
CA ALA A 381 21.10 6.29 -25.95
C ALA A 381 19.82 7.12 -26.05
N LEU A 382 18.66 6.52 -25.75
CA LEU A 382 17.36 7.19 -25.70
C LEU A 382 17.38 8.34 -24.68
N PHE A 383 17.86 8.10 -23.45
CA PHE A 383 17.92 9.15 -22.42
C PHE A 383 18.86 10.29 -22.81
N ARG A 384 19.98 9.99 -23.48
CA ARG A 384 20.89 11.03 -23.98
C ARG A 384 20.24 11.91 -25.04
N GLU A 385 19.41 11.33 -25.91
CA GLU A 385 18.65 12.10 -26.90
C GLU A 385 17.57 12.95 -26.22
N GLN A 386 16.79 12.36 -25.31
CA GLN A 386 15.71 13.05 -24.62
C GLN A 386 16.22 14.19 -23.74
N ALA A 387 17.35 14.00 -23.02
CA ALA A 387 17.94 15.01 -22.14
C ALA A 387 18.23 16.34 -22.87
N ARG A 388 18.55 16.31 -24.16
CA ARG A 388 18.80 17.51 -24.96
C ARG A 388 17.52 18.32 -25.26
N ASP A 389 16.37 17.66 -25.25
CA ASP A 389 15.09 18.27 -25.62
C ASP A 389 14.21 18.61 -24.41
N VAL A 390 14.22 17.79 -23.36
CA VAL A 390 13.34 18.00 -22.20
C VAL A 390 13.87 19.08 -21.26
N ASP A 391 12.94 19.69 -20.51
CA ASP A 391 13.27 20.71 -19.52
C ASP A 391 13.43 20.09 -18.11
N ILE A 392 12.70 19.02 -17.80
CA ILE A 392 12.65 18.39 -16.47
C ILE A 392 12.74 16.86 -16.63
N ILE A 393 13.53 16.22 -15.76
CA ILE A 393 13.62 14.75 -15.68
C ILE A 393 13.29 14.29 -14.26
N ILE A 394 12.32 13.38 -14.13
CA ILE A 394 11.95 12.74 -12.87
C ILE A 394 12.32 11.26 -12.94
N THR A 395 13.28 10.81 -12.13
CA THR A 395 13.70 9.41 -12.08
C THR A 395 13.07 8.68 -10.90
N THR A 396 12.36 7.59 -11.16
CA THR A 396 11.68 6.76 -10.14
C THR A 396 12.06 5.29 -10.21
N ALA A 397 13.05 4.93 -11.04
CA ALA A 397 13.57 3.58 -11.14
C ALA A 397 14.25 3.15 -9.82
N LEU A 398 13.60 2.24 -9.08
CA LEU A 398 14.08 1.71 -7.83
C LEU A 398 13.75 0.22 -7.71
N MET A 399 14.76 -0.59 -7.40
CA MET A 399 14.59 -1.99 -7.03
C MET A 399 14.81 -2.15 -5.52
N PRO A 400 13.85 -2.74 -4.77
CA PRO A 400 14.01 -2.97 -3.34
C PRO A 400 15.30 -3.75 -3.02
N GLY A 401 16.08 -3.26 -2.03
CA GLY A 401 17.31 -3.90 -1.57
C GLY A 401 18.51 -3.77 -2.52
N LYS A 402 18.36 -3.11 -3.67
CA LYS A 402 19.46 -2.85 -4.61
C LYS A 402 19.72 -1.35 -4.72
N ARG A 403 20.94 -1.02 -5.13
CA ARG A 403 21.29 0.35 -5.50
C ARG A 403 20.45 0.78 -6.70
N ALA A 404 19.95 2.01 -6.68
CA ALA A 404 19.25 2.58 -7.84
C ALA A 404 20.19 2.61 -9.07
N PRO A 405 19.69 2.24 -10.26
CA PRO A 405 20.49 2.27 -11.48
C PRO A 405 20.88 3.70 -11.85
N VAL A 406 22.08 3.87 -12.39
CA VAL A 406 22.56 5.18 -12.87
C VAL A 406 22.07 5.35 -14.31
N LEU A 407 20.90 5.99 -14.46
CA LEU A 407 20.25 6.17 -15.76
C LEU A 407 20.49 7.56 -16.38
N ILE A 408 20.78 8.57 -15.56
CA ILE A 408 21.08 9.92 -16.01
C ILE A 408 22.51 10.25 -15.63
N THR A 409 23.40 10.30 -16.62
CA THR A 409 24.83 10.56 -16.43
C THR A 409 25.14 12.06 -16.46
N ARG A 410 26.32 12.43 -15.97
CA ARG A 410 26.79 13.83 -15.94
C ARG A 410 26.75 14.48 -17.33
N ASP A 411 27.20 13.77 -18.37
CA ASP A 411 27.18 14.27 -19.75
C ASP A 411 25.76 14.56 -20.25
N MET A 412 24.77 13.76 -19.83
CA MET A 412 23.37 13.99 -20.17
C MET A 412 22.87 15.27 -19.50
N VAL A 413 23.13 15.45 -18.20
CA VAL A 413 22.74 16.67 -17.45
C VAL A 413 23.39 17.92 -18.05
N GLU A 414 24.68 17.86 -18.36
CA GLU A 414 25.41 18.98 -18.96
C GLU A 414 24.92 19.31 -20.38
N SER A 415 24.30 18.34 -21.08
CA SER A 415 23.69 18.55 -22.40
C SER A 415 22.28 19.12 -22.35
N MET A 416 21.65 19.19 -21.17
CA MET A 416 20.32 19.77 -21.02
C MET A 416 20.32 21.28 -21.30
N LYS A 417 19.15 21.81 -21.64
CA LYS A 417 18.99 23.26 -21.89
C LYS A 417 19.35 24.04 -20.62
N LYS A 418 20.07 25.17 -20.78
CA LYS A 418 20.43 26.11 -19.70
C LYS A 418 19.20 26.88 -19.20
N ALA A 419 18.29 26.18 -18.55
CA ALA A 419 17.18 26.64 -17.71
C ALA A 419 16.55 25.46 -16.94
N ALA A 420 17.18 24.28 -17.00
CA ALA A 420 16.77 23.04 -16.34
C ALA A 420 17.36 22.94 -14.93
#